data_AF-A0A8J3WNJ2-F1
#
_entry.id   AF-A0A8J3WNJ2-F1
#
_cell.length_a   1.000
_cell.length_b   1.000
_cell.length_c   1.000
_cell.angle_alpha   90.00
_cell.angle_beta   90.00
_cell.angle_gamma   90.00
#
_symmetry.space_group_name_H-M   'P 1'
#
loop_
_entity.id
_entity.type
_entity.pdbx_description
1 polymer ?
#
loop_
_entity_poly.entity_id
_entity_poly.type
_entity_poly.pdbx_seq_one_letter_code
_entity_poly.pdbx_strand_id
1 'polypeptide(L)' 'MAKLKPWEVSEELWAVIEPLLPQRRRRFRHPGRKRLDDRLALQGILFVLHTGIA' A
#
# COMPACT_ATOMS: atom_id res chain seq x y z
N MET A 1 -16.46 17.75 7.31
CA MET A 1 -15.80 16.54 6.78
C MET A 1 -14.39 16.52 7.35
N ALA A 2 -13.99 15.46 8.05
CA ALA A 2 -12.62 15.37 8.57
C ALA A 2 -11.64 15.35 7.38
N LYS A 3 -10.59 16.18 7.44
CA LYS A 3 -9.52 16.14 6.44
C LYS A 3 -8.83 14.78 6.60
N LEU A 4 -8.91 13.93 5.59
CA LEU A 4 -8.12 12.70 5.52
C LEU A 4 -6.64 13.06 5.59
N LYS A 5 -5.84 12.20 6.21
CA LYS A 5 -4.39 12.44 6.25
C LYS A 5 -3.85 12.46 4.81
N PRO A 6 -2.85 13.30 4.48
CA PRO A 6 -2.35 13.42 3.11
C PRO A 6 -1.83 12.11 2.49
N TRP A 7 -1.44 11.15 3.31
CA TRP A 7 -0.95 9.82 2.91
C TRP A 7 -1.99 8.71 3.02
N GLU A 8 -3.23 9.04 3.36
CA GLU A 8 -4.32 8.07 3.43
C GLU A 8 -4.86 7.78 2.03
N VAL A 9 -4.84 6.50 1.65
CA VAL A 9 -5.33 6.05 0.35
C VAL A 9 -6.82 5.76 0.53
N SER A 10 -7.69 6.54 -0.12
CA SER A 10 -9.14 6.34 -0.07
C SER A 10 -9.57 5.09 -0.85
N GLU A 11 -10.79 4.60 -0.62
CA GLU A 11 -11.34 3.45 -1.36
C GLU A 11 -11.40 3.75 -2.86
N GLU A 12 -11.80 4.96 -3.24
CA GLU A 12 -11.95 5.36 -4.64
C GLU A 12 -10.60 5.38 -5.35
N LEU A 13 -9.56 5.89 -4.69
CA LEU A 13 -8.21 5.87 -5.23
C LEU A 13 -7.67 4.44 -5.31
N TRP A 14 -7.91 3.64 -4.27
CA TRP A 14 -7.48 2.25 -4.23
C TRP A 14 -8.12 1.41 -5.34
N ALA A 15 -9.41 1.61 -5.62
CA ALA A 15 -10.13 0.92 -6.69
C ALA A 15 -9.52 1.16 -8.09
N VAL A 16 -8.85 2.30 -8.29
CA VAL A 16 -8.12 2.61 -9.53
C VAL A 16 -6.72 1.98 -9.54
N ILE A 17 -6.04 1.96 -8.40
CA ILE A 17 -4.64 1.49 -8.29
C ILE A 17 -4.55 -0.05 -8.23
N GLU A 18 -5.39 -0.69 -7.42
CA GLU A 18 -5.32 -2.13 -7.15
C GLU A 18 -5.28 -3.00 -8.41
N PRO A 19 -6.13 -2.77 -9.44
CA PRO A 19 -6.11 -3.57 -10.66
C PRO A 19 -4.83 -3.45 -11.48
N LEU A 20 -4.06 -2.38 -11.28
CA LEU A 20 -2.78 -2.13 -11.95
C LEU A 20 -1.63 -2.91 -11.31
N LEU A 21 -1.81 -3.39 -10.06
CA LEU A 21 -0.79 -4.13 -9.35
C LEU A 21 -0.74 -5.60 -9.82
N PRO A 22 0.47 -6.16 -10.04
CA PRO A 22 0.58 -7.55 -10.42
C PRO A 22 0.19 -8.48 -9.27
N GLN A 23 -0.69 -9.43 -9.55
CA GLN A 23 -1.07 -10.49 -8.61
C GLN A 23 0.11 -11.44 -8.35
N ARG A 24 0.82 -11.23 -7.24
CA ARG A 24 1.98 -12.05 -6.88
C ARG A 24 1.55 -13.32 -6.15
N ARG A 25 1.70 -14.47 -6.83
CA ARG A 25 1.52 -15.78 -6.21
C ARG A 25 2.60 -16.03 -5.14
N ARG A 26 2.17 -16.46 -3.95
CA ARG A 26 3.08 -16.86 -2.88
C ARG A 26 3.82 -18.13 -3.30
N ARG A 27 5.15 -18.15 -3.14
CA ARG A 27 5.95 -19.36 -3.38
C ARG A 27 5.54 -20.45 -2.40
N PHE A 28 5.43 -21.68 -2.88
CA PHE A 28 5.14 -22.83 -2.03
C PHE A 28 6.37 -23.24 -1.20
N ARG A 29 7.52 -23.42 -1.87
CA ARG A 29 8.77 -23.78 -1.22
C ARG A 29 9.54 -22.53 -0.78
N HIS A 30 9.96 -22.49 0.49
CA HIS A 30 10.64 -21.36 1.14
C HIS A 30 9.88 -20.02 0.99
N PRO A 31 8.66 -19.88 1.56
CA PRO A 31 7.78 -18.75 1.30
C PRO A 31 8.21 -17.40 1.91
N GLY A 32 9.26 -17.37 2.74
CA GLY A 32 9.69 -16.17 3.46
C GLY A 32 8.61 -15.56 4.37
N ARG A 33 8.84 -14.32 4.79
CA ARG A 33 7.85 -13.52 5.54
C ARG A 33 6.66 -13.20 4.64
N LYS A 34 5.44 -13.31 5.17
CA LYS A 34 4.23 -12.87 4.45
C LYS A 34 4.36 -11.37 4.12
N ARG A 35 4.03 -11.00 2.88
CA ARG A 35 3.99 -9.59 2.47
C ARG A 35 2.92 -8.83 3.27
N LEU A 36 3.17 -7.55 3.52
CA LEU A 36 2.16 -6.64 4.00
C LEU A 36 1.04 -6.52 2.95
N ASP A 37 -0.13 -6.07 3.39
CA ASP A 37 -1.17 -5.57 2.50
C ASP A 37 -0.62 -4.47 1.58
N ASP A 38 -0.92 -4.53 0.29
CA ASP A 38 -0.34 -3.64 -0.71
C ASP A 38 -0.83 -2.19 -0.52
N ARG A 39 -2.06 -1.96 -0.02
CA ARG A 39 -2.57 -0.62 0.29
C ARG A 39 -1.88 -0.02 1.50
N LEU A 40 -1.70 -0.81 2.56
CA LEU A 40 -0.93 -0.37 3.73
C LEU A 40 0.52 -0.04 3.37
N ALA A 41 1.13 -0.82 2.47
CA ALA A 41 2.49 -0.56 1.99
C ALA A 41 2.55 0.77 1.22
N LEU A 42 1.59 1.02 0.33
CA LEU A 42 1.47 2.29 -0.39
C LEU A 42 1.27 3.48 0.56
N GLN A 43 0.40 3.35 1.56
CA GLN A 43 0.20 4.40 2.58
C GLN A 43 1.50 4.70 3.34
N GLY A 44 2.28 3.68 3.69
CA GLY A 44 3.60 3.87 4.32
C GLY A 44 4.59 4.62 3.45
N ILE A 45 4.63 4.31 2.14
CA ILE A 45 5.46 5.04 1.17
C ILE A 45 5.02 6.50 1.08
N LEU A 46 3.73 6.76 0.93
CA LEU A 46 3.19 8.13 0.87
C LEU A 46 3.45 8.91 2.16
N PHE A 47 3.39 8.24 3.32
CA PHE A 47 3.72 8.84 4.61
C PHE A 47 5.17 9.31 4.65
N VAL A 48 6.12 8.45 4.27
CA VAL A 48 7.55 8.80 4.20
C VAL A 48 7.78 9.97 3.24
N LEU A 49 7.18 9.90 2.05
CA LEU A 49 7.31 10.98 1.05
C LEU A 49 6.72 12.30 1.52
N HIS A 50 5.62 12.26 2.28
CA HIS A 50 4.97 13.47 2.79
C HIS A 50 5.70 14.07 4.00
N THR A 51 6.23 13.24 4.89
CA THR A 51 6.81 13.68 6.17
C THR A 51 8.33 13.85 6.13
N GLY A 52 9.01 13.24 5.16
CA GLY A 52 10.47 13.24 5.05
C GLY A 52 11.19 12.39 6.10
N ILE A 53 10.45 11.53 6.83
CA ILE A 53 11.03 10.63 7.85
C ILE A 53 11.73 9.46 7.15
N ALA A 54 13.03 9.28 7.43
CA ALA A 54 13.86 8.16 6.99
C ALA A 54 14.26 7.28 8.19
#